data_AF-A0A1B6ABX0-F1
#
_entry.id   AF-A0A1B6ABX0-F1
#
_cell.length_a   1.000
_cell.length_b   1.000
_cell.length_c   1.000
_cell.angle_alpha   90.00
_cell.angle_beta   90.00
_cell.angle_gamma   90.00
#
_symmetry.space_group_name_H-M   'P 1'
#
loop_
_entity.id
_entity.type
_entity.pdbx_description
1 polymer ?
#
loop_
_entity_poly.entity_id
_entity_poly.type
_entity_poly.pdbx_seq_one_letter_code
_entity_poly.pdbx_strand_id
1 'polypeptide(L)' 'MTSPIRYSQRPVELPLDGWLVEEELALSCEKCTECAELERGRKQAEAEGDFSRVTDFNVLIVRHRMTHSGAS' A
#
# COMPACT_ATOMS: atom_id res chain seq x y z
N MET A 1 37.71 18.58 -18.61
CA MET A 1 36.82 17.69 -17.84
C MET A 1 36.18 18.52 -16.74
N THR A 2 34.84 18.60 -16.69
CA THR A 2 34.14 19.40 -15.68
C THR A 2 33.79 18.53 -14.49
N SER A 3 34.01 19.03 -13.28
CA SER A 3 33.70 18.30 -12.05
C SER A 3 32.18 18.18 -11.84
N PRO A 4 31.68 17.08 -11.23
CA PRO A 4 30.26 16.92 -10.96
C PRO A 4 29.76 17.91 -9.90
N ILE A 5 28.59 18.48 -10.14
CA ILE A 5 27.92 19.38 -9.20
C ILE A 5 27.38 18.56 -8.03
N ARG A 6 27.71 18.97 -6.80
CA ARG A 6 27.21 18.34 -5.57
C ARG A 6 26.12 19.21 -4.94
N TYR A 7 24.88 18.76 -4.99
CA TYR A 7 23.77 19.41 -4.31
C TYR A 7 23.82 19.03 -2.81
N SER A 8 24.08 20.01 -1.94
CA SER A 8 24.21 19.82 -0.48
C SER A 8 23.07 20.48 0.30
N GLN A 9 21.89 20.59 -0.31
CA GLN A 9 20.72 21.17 0.36
C GLN A 9 20.25 20.23 1.48
N ARG A 10 19.85 20.79 2.62
CA ARG A 10 19.24 20.00 3.69
C ARG A 10 17.91 19.40 3.17
N PRO A 11 17.60 18.15 3.50
CA PRO A 11 16.30 17.57 3.18
C PRO A 11 15.17 18.46 3.68
N VAL A 12 14.12 18.61 2.86
CA VAL A 12 12.90 19.29 3.26
C VAL A 12 12.06 18.31 4.07
N GLU A 13 11.61 18.71 5.26
CA GLU A 13 10.65 17.95 6.05
C GLU A 13 9.26 18.13 5.44
N LEU A 14 8.65 17.02 5.00
CA LEU A 14 7.29 17.02 4.46
C LEU A 14 6.30 16.85 5.61
N PRO A 15 5.19 17.62 5.66
CA PRO A 15 4.12 17.40 6.61
C PRO A 15 3.54 15.99 6.42
N LEU A 16 3.56 15.18 7.47
CA LEU A 16 2.92 13.86 7.52
C LEU A 16 1.43 14.05 7.87
N ASP A 17 0.72 14.87 7.10
CA ASP A 17 -0.70 15.13 7.34
C ASP A 17 -1.46 13.79 7.28
N GLY A 18 -2.46 13.62 8.16
CA GLY A 18 -3.04 12.36 8.64
C GLY A 18 -3.57 11.32 7.64
N TRP A 19 -3.34 11.47 6.33
CA TRP A 19 -3.44 10.39 5.36
C TRP A 19 -2.45 9.24 5.65
N LEU A 20 -1.39 9.48 6.41
CA LEU A 20 -0.47 8.45 6.88
C LEU A 20 -1.01 7.59 8.04
N VAL A 21 -2.21 7.90 8.56
CA VAL A 21 -2.84 7.10 9.61
C VAL A 21 -3.69 6.02 8.93
N GLU A 22 -3.04 4.95 8.47
CA GLU A 22 -3.70 3.74 7.95
C GLU A 22 -4.51 2.97 9.03
N GLU A 23 -4.52 3.46 10.27
CA GLU A 23 -5.03 2.74 11.44
C GLU A 23 -6.57 2.56 11.42
N GLU A 24 -7.33 3.54 10.91
CA GLU A 24 -8.80 3.46 10.90
C GLU A 24 -9.34 2.56 9.77
N LEU A 25 -8.60 2.47 8.66
CA LEU A 25 -8.91 1.54 7.56
C LEU A 25 -8.61 0.09 7.95
N ALA A 26 -7.57 -0.15 8.75
CA ALA A 26 -7.18 -1.49 9.19
C ALA A 26 -8.29 -2.18 10.00
N LEU A 27 -8.95 -1.46 10.91
CA LEU A 27 -10.02 -2.00 11.78
C LEU A 27 -11.24 -2.53 11.01
N SER A 28 -11.57 -1.92 9.87
CA SER A 28 -12.68 -2.41 9.02
C SER A 28 -12.34 -3.69 8.25
N CYS A 29 -11.04 -3.89 7.99
CA CYS A 29 -10.53 -4.95 7.12
C CYS A 29 -10.40 -6.29 7.86
N GLU A 30 -10.12 -6.27 9.18
CA GLU A 30 -9.90 -7.48 10.00
C GLU A 30 -11.09 -8.45 10.03
N LYS A 31 -12.31 -7.97 9.79
CA LYS A 31 -13.54 -8.79 9.80
C LYS A 31 -14.02 -9.19 8.40
N CYS A 32 -13.40 -8.67 7.34
CA CYS A 32 -13.80 -9.01 5.98
C CYS A 32 -13.08 -10.29 5.49
N THR A 33 -13.84 -11.37 5.30
CA THR A 33 -13.31 -12.63 4.78
C THR A 33 -12.60 -12.44 3.43
N GLU A 34 -13.19 -11.65 2.52
CA GLU A 34 -12.65 -11.41 1.18
C GLU A 34 -11.30 -10.67 1.22
N CYS A 35 -11.15 -9.68 2.10
CA CYS A 35 -9.85 -9.04 2.34
C CYS A 35 -8.79 -10.05 2.79
N ALA A 36 -9.13 -10.93 3.72
CA ALA A 36 -8.21 -11.95 4.19
C ALA A 36 -7.83 -12.95 3.07
N GLU A 37 -8.74 -13.27 2.15
CA GLU A 37 -8.44 -14.14 1.00
C GLU A 37 -7.49 -13.45 0.01
N LEU A 38 -7.74 -12.18 -0.30
CA LEU A 38 -6.89 -11.39 -1.20
C LEU A 38 -5.47 -11.22 -0.63
N GLU A 39 -5.34 -10.99 0.68
CA GLU A 39 -4.03 -10.93 1.34
C GLU A 39 -3.29 -12.27 1.33
N ARG A 40 -4.01 -13.39 1.54
CA ARG A 40 -3.42 -14.73 1.41
C ARG A 40 -2.93 -14.97 -0.02
N GLY A 41 -3.73 -14.62 -1.02
CA GLY A 41 -3.36 -14.74 -2.43
C GLY A 41 -2.11 -13.92 -2.79
N ARG A 42 -2.02 -12.69 -2.29
CA ARG A 42 -0.84 -11.83 -2.46
C ARG A 42 0.42 -12.46 -1.85
N LYS A 43 0.33 -12.96 -0.61
CA LYS A 43 1.46 -13.62 0.08
C LYS A 43 1.94 -14.88 -0.65
N GLN A 44 1.01 -15.64 -1.21
CA GLN A 44 1.36 -16.81 -2.03
C GLN A 44 2.10 -16.40 -3.31
N ALA A 45 1.60 -15.40 -4.03
CA ALA A 45 2.27 -14.89 -5.24
C ALA A 45 3.66 -14.33 -4.95
N GLU A 46 3.83 -13.66 -3.80
CA GLU A 46 5.13 -13.17 -3.32
C GLU A 46 6.10 -14.33 -3.03
N ALA A 47 5.62 -15.39 -2.37
CA ALA A 47 6.43 -16.60 -2.11
C ALA A 47 6.81 -17.35 -3.40
N GLU A 48 5.97 -17.29 -4.43
CA GLU A 48 6.24 -17.86 -5.76
C GLU A 48 7.13 -16.96 -6.64
N GLY A 49 7.38 -15.70 -6.24
CA GLY A 49 8.13 -14.73 -7.02
C GLY A 49 7.36 -14.16 -8.22
N ASP A 50 6.04 -14.34 -8.27
CA ASP A 50 5.17 -13.81 -9.33
C ASP A 50 4.70 -12.39 -9.02
N PHE A 51 5.56 -11.41 -9.33
CA PHE A 51 5.28 -10.00 -9.06
C PHE A 51 4.14 -9.42 -9.93
N SER A 52 3.79 -10.07 -11.06
CA SER A 52 2.62 -9.68 -11.84
C SER A 52 1.36 -9.93 -11.02
N ARG A 53 1.23 -11.14 -10.46
CA ARG A 53 0.11 -11.50 -9.58
C ARG A 53 0.10 -10.68 -8.30
N VAL A 54 1.26 -10.36 -7.72
CA VAL A 54 1.33 -9.44 -6.55
C VAL A 54 0.70 -8.10 -6.88
N THR A 55 1.00 -7.55 -8.07
CA THR A 55 0.44 -6.27 -8.52
C THR A 55 -1.07 -6.36 -8.71
N ASP A 56 -1.56 -7.44 -9.34
CA ASP A 56 -3.00 -7.67 -9.50
C ASP A 56 -3.72 -7.75 -8.14
N PHE A 57 -3.16 -8.49 -7.18
CA PHE A 57 -3.71 -8.57 -5.83
C PHE A 57 -3.70 -7.22 -5.11
N ASN A 58 -2.65 -6.40 -5.26
CA ASN A 58 -2.62 -5.06 -4.67
C ASN A 58 -3.76 -4.18 -5.20
N VAL A 59 -4.03 -4.22 -6.51
CA VAL A 59 -5.16 -3.48 -7.11
C VAL A 59 -6.49 -3.97 -6.56
N LEU A 60 -6.68 -5.29 -6.46
CA LEU A 60 -7.92 -5.88 -5.92
C LEU A 60 -8.14 -5.50 -4.44
N ILE A 61 -7.09 -5.56 -3.61
CA ILE A 61 -7.15 -5.19 -2.19
C ILE A 61 -7.57 -3.73 -2.03
N VAL A 62 -6.93 -2.81 -2.76
CA VAL A 62 -7.25 -1.37 -2.68
C VAL A 62 -8.69 -1.13 -3.11
N ARG A 63 -9.12 -1.72 -4.24
CA ARG A 63 -10.49 -1.56 -4.74
C ARG A 63 -11.52 -2.12 -3.77
N HIS A 64 -11.26 -3.28 -3.18
CA HIS A 64 -12.15 -3.89 -2.21
C HIS A 64 -12.24 -3.03 -0.94
N ARG A 65 -11.12 -2.55 -0.41
CA ARG A 65 -11.10 -1.69 0.79
C ARG A 65 -11.86 -0.38 0.61
N MET A 66 -11.89 0.18 -0.60
CA MET A 66 -12.73 1.35 -0.92
C MET A 66 -14.24 1.09 -0.72
N THR A 67 -14.69 -0.17 -0.80
CA THR A 67 -16.10 -0.51 -0.54
C THR A 67 -16.45 -0.46 0.95
N HIS A 68 -15.48 -0.66 1.84
CA HIS A 68 -15.70 -0.53 3.29
C HIS A 68 -15.96 0.92 3.70
N SER A 69 -15.27 1.88 3.08
CA SER A 69 -15.50 3.31 3.31
C SER A 69 -16.84 3.83 2.77
N GLY A 70 -17.54 3.05 1.93
CA GLY A 70 -18.85 3.41 1.35
C GLY A 70 -20.06 2.90 2.14
N ALA A 71 -19.87 2.10 3.18
CA ALA A 71 -20.93 1.62 4.05
C ALA A 71 -21.08 2.57 5.26
N SER A 72 -21.66 3.75 5.02
CA SER A 72 -22.21 4.62 6.06
C SER A 72 -23.73 4.48 6.10
#